data_AF-A0A946N989-F1
#
_entry.id   AF-A0A946N989-F1
#
_cell.length_a   1.000
_cell.length_b   1.000
_cell.length_c   1.000
_cell.angle_alpha   90.00
_cell.angle_beta   90.00
_cell.angle_gamma   90.00
#
_symmetry.space_group_name_H-M   'P 1'
#
loop_
_entity.id
_entity.type
_entity.pdbx_description
1 polymer ?
#
loop_
_entity_poly.entity_id
_entity_poly.type
_entity_poly.pdbx_seq_one_letter_code
_entity_poly.pdbx_strand_id
1 'polypeptide(L)'
;MQQIGNHFIAVPNENGLLLIHQRRAHKRILFEYFTKVLNSNKGQSQQLLFPKEIELNKSEIRIITDMTDELKKVGFNFEVKENYISINGIPPECQEENLQFVIEDLIEQHKNSEDLLTEQQNT
;
A
#
# COMPACT_ATOMS: atom_id res chain seq x y z
N MET A 1 -10.20 28.22 -6.28
CA MET A 1 -9.38 27.15 -5.67
C MET A 1 -7.94 27.41 -6.04
N GLN A 2 -7.03 27.45 -5.08
CA GLN A 2 -5.61 27.75 -5.30
C GLN A 2 -4.73 26.77 -4.53
N GLN A 3 -3.63 26.35 -5.14
CA GLN A 3 -2.62 25.51 -4.49
C GLN A 3 -1.53 26.38 -3.86
N ILE A 4 -1.09 26.02 -2.65
CA ILE A 4 -0.06 26.76 -1.91
C ILE A 4 1.06 25.80 -1.53
N GLY A 5 2.28 26.11 -2.00
CA GLY A 5 3.51 25.40 -1.64
C GLY A 5 3.49 23.89 -1.89
N ASN A 6 2.68 23.42 -2.85
CA ASN A 6 2.44 22.00 -3.12
C ASN A 6 2.03 21.16 -1.88
N HIS A 7 1.42 21.81 -0.88
CA HIS A 7 1.11 21.17 0.40
C HIS A 7 -0.34 21.38 0.83
N PHE A 8 -0.89 22.56 0.50
CA PHE A 8 -2.26 22.93 0.82
C PHE A 8 -3.06 23.27 -0.45
N ILE A 9 -4.37 23.04 -0.38
CA ILE A 9 -5.37 23.55 -1.31
C ILE A 9 -6.25 24.52 -0.54
N ALA A 10 -6.34 25.75 -1.01
CA ALA A 10 -7.19 26.79 -0.46
C ALA A 10 -8.45 26.95 -1.33
N VAL A 11 -9.63 26.84 -0.72
CA VAL A 11 -10.93 26.95 -1.38
C VAL A 11 -11.76 28.01 -0.66
N PRO A 12 -12.00 29.18 -1.27
CA PRO A 12 -12.97 30.12 -0.71
C PRO A 12 -14.38 29.53 -0.81
N ASN A 13 -15.19 29.74 0.22
CA ASN A 13 -16.60 29.38 0.27
C ASN A 13 -17.42 30.51 0.90
N GLU A 14 -18.75 30.35 0.97
CA GLU A 14 -19.65 31.38 1.51
C GLU A 14 -19.34 31.74 2.97
N ASN A 15 -18.68 30.86 3.72
CA ASN A 15 -18.36 31.02 5.14
C ASN A 15 -16.90 31.41 5.41
N GLY A 16 -16.10 31.68 4.37
CA GLY A 16 -14.69 32.05 4.50
C GLY A 16 -13.75 31.21 3.63
N LEU A 17 -12.69 30.67 4.24
CA LEU A 17 -11.62 29.94 3.54
C LEU A 17 -11.43 28.54 4.11
N LEU A 18 -11.61 27.52 3.26
CA LEU A 18 -11.25 26.14 3.57
C LEU A 18 -9.79 25.89 3.14
N LEU A 19 -8.95 25.47 4.10
CA LEU A 19 -7.57 25.05 3.84
C LEU A 19 -7.44 23.54 4.04
N ILE A 20 -7.13 22.83 2.96
CA ILE A 20 -7.00 21.38 2.95
C ILE A 20 -5.52 21.01 2.85
N HIS A 21 -5.01 20.23 3.79
CA HIS A 21 -3.69 19.64 3.69
C HIS A 21 -3.72 18.45 2.71
N GLN A 22 -3.12 18.62 1.53
CA GLN A 22 -3.24 17.70 0.40
C GLN A 22 -2.80 16.27 0.73
N ARG A 23 -1.57 16.11 1.25
CA ARG A 23 -1.01 14.79 1.57
C ARG A 23 -1.85 14.05 2.62
N ARG A 24 -2.34 14.72 3.66
CA ARG A 24 -3.18 14.09 4.70
C ARG A 24 -4.55 13.73 4.16
N ALA A 25 -5.18 14.60 3.38
CA ALA A 25 -6.46 14.32 2.74
C ALA A 25 -6.35 13.12 1.79
N HIS A 26 -5.31 13.09 0.95
CA HIS A 26 -5.07 11.97 0.04
C HIS A 26 -4.86 10.65 0.79
N LYS A 27 -4.01 10.64 1.84
CA LYS A 27 -3.81 9.45 2.70
C LYS A 27 -5.12 8.99 3.34
N ARG A 28 -5.97 9.92 3.79
CA ARG A 28 -7.27 9.57 4.38
C ARG A 28 -8.21 8.91 3.37
N ILE A 29 -8.29 9.44 2.16
CA ILE A 29 -9.10 8.87 1.07
C ILE A 29 -8.61 7.45 0.73
N LEU A 30 -7.30 7.27 0.56
CA LEU A 30 -6.71 5.96 0.29
C LEU A 30 -6.98 4.96 1.41
N PHE A 31 -6.81 5.37 2.68
CA PHE A 31 -7.10 4.52 3.82
C PHE A 31 -8.55 4.03 3.84
N GLU A 32 -9.51 4.94 3.64
CA GLU A 32 -10.93 4.59 3.59
C GLU A 32 -11.26 3.68 2.40
N TYR A 33 -10.63 3.91 1.25
CA TYR A 33 -10.75 3.06 0.07
C TYR A 33 -10.25 1.64 0.34
N PHE A 34 -9.00 1.48 0.78
CA PHE A 34 -8.41 0.16 1.03
C PHE A 34 -9.14 -0.59 2.14
N THR A 35 -9.62 0.10 3.17
CA THR A 35 -10.44 -0.51 4.23
C THR A 35 -11.74 -1.10 3.65
N LYS A 36 -12.40 -0.39 2.73
CA LYS A 36 -13.61 -0.90 2.06
C LYS A 36 -13.29 -2.07 1.13
N VAL A 37 -12.18 -2.00 0.40
CA VAL A 37 -11.72 -3.08 -0.49
C VAL A 37 -11.45 -4.35 0.30
N LEU A 38 -10.70 -4.27 1.40
CA LEU A 38 -10.40 -5.39 2.29
C LEU A 38 -11.68 -6.04 2.84
N ASN A 39 -12.65 -5.23 3.29
CA ASN A 39 -13.92 -5.74 3.82
C ASN A 39 -14.83 -6.37 2.75
N SER A 40 -14.69 -5.97 1.49
CA SER A 40 -15.53 -6.46 0.39
C SER A 40 -14.89 -7.54 -0.47
N ASN A 41 -13.58 -7.81 -0.30
CA ASN A 41 -12.78 -8.71 -1.15
C ASN A 41 -12.88 -8.39 -2.65
N LYS A 42 -13.05 -7.12 -3.02
CA LYS A 42 -13.23 -6.65 -4.40
C LYS A 42 -12.10 -5.70 -4.83
N GLY A 43 -10.86 -6.08 -4.56
CA GLY A 43 -9.70 -5.36 -5.07
C GLY A 43 -9.68 -5.38 -6.59
N GLN A 44 -9.50 -4.20 -7.20
CA GLN A 44 -9.27 -4.11 -8.62
C GLN A 44 -7.77 -4.22 -8.87
N SER A 45 -7.39 -4.90 -9.95
CA SER A 45 -5.99 -5.02 -10.37
C SER A 45 -5.82 -4.36 -11.74
N GLN A 46 -4.87 -3.45 -11.83
CA GLN A 46 -4.36 -2.91 -13.07
C GLN A 46 -3.17 -3.77 -13.51
N GLN A 47 -3.27 -4.33 -14.71
CA GLN A 47 -2.21 -5.12 -15.32
C GLN A 47 -1.02 -4.22 -15.70
N LEU A 48 0.18 -4.68 -15.39
CA LEU A 48 1.43 -4.04 -15.82
C LEU A 48 1.73 -4.38 -17.27
N LEU A 49 2.39 -3.47 -17.99
CA LEU A 49 2.84 -3.71 -19.36
C LEU A 49 3.88 -4.83 -19.43
N PHE A 50 4.74 -4.90 -18.41
CA PHE A 50 5.72 -5.95 -18.22
C PHE A 50 5.71 -6.41 -16.76
N PRO A 51 5.95 -7.71 -16.50
CA PRO A 51 6.13 -8.18 -15.14
C PRO A 51 7.30 -7.47 -14.46
N LYS A 52 7.12 -7.09 -13.19
CA LYS A 52 8.17 -6.49 -12.37
C LYS A 52 8.65 -7.50 -11.34
N GLU A 53 9.94 -7.84 -11.42
CA GLU A 53 10.59 -8.76 -10.48
C GLU A 53 11.17 -7.98 -9.30
N ILE A 54 10.93 -8.49 -8.09
CA ILE A 54 11.44 -7.93 -6.84
C ILE A 54 12.19 -9.04 -6.12
N GLU A 55 13.52 -8.91 -6.04
CA GLU A 55 14.38 -9.85 -5.32
C GLU A 55 14.14 -9.76 -3.81
N LEU A 56 14.03 -10.93 -3.17
CA LEU A 56 13.76 -11.06 -1.74
C LEU A 56 14.57 -12.22 -1.17
N ASN A 57 15.02 -12.08 0.08
CA ASN A 57 15.65 -13.20 0.77
C ASN A 57 14.61 -14.22 1.25
N LYS A 58 15.07 -15.39 1.71
CA LYS A 58 14.19 -16.48 2.15
C LYS A 58 13.22 -16.09 3.27
N SER A 59 13.62 -15.19 4.16
CA SER A 59 12.76 -14.70 5.26
C SER A 59 11.64 -13.81 4.71
N GLU A 60 12.00 -12.90 3.81
CA GLU A 60 11.04 -12.01 3.12
C GLU A 60 10.06 -12.77 2.24
N ILE A 61 10.52 -13.80 1.52
CA ILE A 61 9.64 -14.68 0.72
C ILE A 61 8.60 -15.34 1.60
N ARG A 62 8.97 -15.81 2.79
CA ARG A 62 8.03 -16.39 3.74
C ARG A 62 6.98 -15.36 4.18
N ILE A 63 7.40 -14.16 4.55
CA ILE A 63 6.49 -13.08 4.97
C ILE A 63 5.51 -12.73 3.84
N ILE A 64 5.98 -12.54 2.61
CA ILE A 64 5.11 -12.25 1.47
C ILE A 64 4.16 -13.41 1.17
N THR A 65 4.61 -14.66 1.36
CA THR A 65 3.75 -15.82 1.21
C THR A 65 2.60 -15.79 2.22
N ASP A 66 2.89 -15.45 3.48
CA ASP A 66 1.88 -15.33 4.54
C ASP A 66 0.88 -14.19 4.26
N MET A 67 1.34 -13.08 3.66
CA MET A 67 0.50 -11.94 3.29
C MET A 67 -0.22 -12.10 1.93
N THR A 68 0.01 -13.19 1.19
CA THR A 68 -0.39 -13.31 -0.23
C THR A 68 -1.90 -13.13 -0.43
N ASP A 69 -2.72 -13.74 0.42
CA ASP A 69 -4.18 -13.66 0.28
C ASP A 69 -4.70 -12.24 0.49
N GLU A 70 -4.12 -11.49 1.42
CA GLU A 70 -4.49 -10.10 1.70
C GLU A 70 -4.08 -9.18 0.55
N LEU A 71 -2.83 -9.33 0.08
CA LEU A 71 -2.32 -8.55 -1.05
C LEU A 71 -3.15 -8.79 -2.33
N LYS A 72 -3.56 -10.04 -2.58
CA LYS A 72 -4.47 -10.37 -3.69
C LYS A 72 -5.84 -9.74 -3.54
N LYS A 73 -6.41 -9.71 -2.33
CA LYS A 73 -7.70 -9.04 -2.06
C LYS A 73 -7.65 -7.53 -2.26
N VAL A 74 -6.49 -6.92 -2.00
CA VAL A 74 -6.26 -5.48 -2.23
C VAL A 74 -6.15 -5.14 -3.72
N GLY A 75 -5.67 -6.08 -4.54
CA GLY A 75 -5.54 -5.90 -5.99
C GLY A 75 -4.15 -6.20 -6.56
N PHE A 76 -3.22 -6.70 -5.75
CA PHE A 76 -1.93 -7.18 -6.25
C PHE A 76 -2.10 -8.54 -6.95
N ASN A 77 -1.48 -8.69 -8.11
CA ASN A 77 -1.40 -9.95 -8.82
C ASN A 77 0.08 -10.30 -9.04
N PHE A 78 0.55 -11.34 -8.37
CA PHE A 78 1.95 -11.74 -8.41
C PHE A 78 2.12 -13.24 -8.17
N GLU A 79 3.28 -13.74 -8.58
CA GLU A 79 3.74 -15.10 -8.33
C GLU A 79 4.97 -15.06 -7.42
N VAL A 80 4.99 -15.94 -6.42
CA VAL A 80 6.15 -16.15 -5.55
C VAL A 80 7.08 -17.19 -6.18
N LYS A 81 8.37 -16.87 -6.26
CA LYS A 81 9.45 -17.79 -6.67
C LYS A 81 10.42 -17.96 -5.50
N GLU A 82 11.51 -18.69 -5.70
CA GLU A 82 12.42 -19.06 -4.60
C GLU A 82 13.11 -17.85 -3.96
N ASN A 83 13.55 -16.87 -4.77
CA ASN A 83 14.34 -15.71 -4.32
C ASN A 83 13.78 -14.36 -4.82
N TYR A 84 12.58 -14.36 -5.40
CA TYR A 84 11.94 -13.14 -5.89
C TYR A 84 10.43 -13.33 -6.02
N ILE A 85 9.71 -12.22 -6.15
CA ILE A 85 8.32 -12.21 -6.60
C ILE A 85 8.21 -11.56 -7.98
N SER A 86 7.34 -12.08 -8.82
CA SER A 86 7.03 -11.52 -10.15
C SER A 86 5.65 -10.90 -10.12
N ILE A 87 5.57 -9.57 -10.17
CA ILE A 87 4.32 -8.82 -10.10
C ILE A 87 3.82 -8.54 -11.51
N ASN A 88 2.60 -8.98 -11.79
CA ASN A 88 1.92 -8.82 -13.08
C ASN A 88 0.80 -7.78 -13.03
N GLY A 89 0.33 -7.41 -11.84
CA GLY A 89 -0.68 -6.39 -11.64
C GLY A 89 -0.65 -5.79 -10.24
N ILE A 90 -1.08 -4.54 -10.16
CA ILE A 90 -1.10 -3.73 -8.93
C ILE A 90 -2.45 -3.06 -8.76
N PRO A 91 -2.86 -2.65 -7.55
CA PRO A 91 -4.03 -1.79 -7.38
C PRO A 91 -3.90 -0.50 -8.20
N PRO A 92 -4.97 0.02 -8.82
CA PRO A 92 -4.93 1.27 -9.60
C PRO A 92 -4.42 2.49 -8.81
N GLU A 93 -4.51 2.44 -7.49
CA GLU A 93 -4.06 3.47 -6.56
C GLU A 93 -2.54 3.41 -6.30
N CYS A 94 -1.87 2.35 -6.73
CA CYS A 94 -0.43 2.16 -6.64
C CYS A 94 0.27 2.64 -7.92
N GLN A 95 1.50 3.13 -7.74
CA GLN A 95 2.38 3.57 -8.81
C GLN A 95 3.48 2.55 -9.04
N GLU A 96 3.72 2.18 -10.30
CA GLU A 96 4.70 1.16 -10.67
C GLU A 96 6.13 1.54 -10.24
N GLU A 97 6.47 2.84 -10.28
CA GLU A 97 7.82 3.32 -9.94
C GLU A 97 8.20 3.02 -8.48
N ASN A 98 7.21 3.02 -7.59
CA ASN A 98 7.40 2.86 -6.14
C ASN A 98 7.20 1.42 -5.65
N LEU A 99 6.95 0.46 -6.56
CA LEU A 99 6.52 -0.89 -6.18
C LEU A 99 7.54 -1.62 -5.30
N GLN A 100 8.84 -1.47 -5.58
CA GLN A 100 9.92 -2.03 -4.75
C GLN A 100 9.79 -1.55 -3.31
N PHE A 101 9.79 -0.23 -3.13
CA PHE A 101 9.68 0.41 -1.82
C PHE A 101 8.40 0.00 -1.08
N VAL A 102 7.28 -0.09 -1.78
CA VAL A 102 6.00 -0.50 -1.17
C VAL A 102 6.08 -1.93 -0.63
N ILE A 103 6.63 -2.86 -1.40
CA ILE A 103 6.76 -4.25 -0.96
C ILE A 103 7.75 -4.38 0.21
N GLU A 104 8.89 -3.69 0.14
CA GLU A 104 9.87 -3.66 1.23
C GLU A 104 9.28 -3.09 2.53
N ASP A 105 8.58 -1.95 2.44
CA ASP A 105 7.92 -1.29 3.58
C ASP A 105 6.82 -2.18 4.18
N LEU A 106 6.04 -2.89 3.36
CA LEU A 106 5.05 -3.86 3.83
C LEU A 106 5.70 -5.02 4.60
N ILE A 107 6.82 -5.54 4.10
CA ILE A 107 7.55 -6.62 4.78
C ILE A 107 8.14 -6.11 6.10
N GLU A 108 8.72 -4.91 6.11
CA GLU A 108 9.27 -4.29 7.32
C GLU A 108 8.17 -4.06 8.38
N GLN A 109 7.01 -3.55 7.97
CA GLN A 109 5.87 -3.37 8.87
C GLN A 109 5.35 -4.69 9.43
N HIS A 110 5.33 -5.76 8.64
CA HIS A 110 4.95 -7.08 9.13
C HIS A 110 5.93 -7.60 10.19
N LYS A 111 7.25 -7.49 9.95
CA LYS A 111 8.29 -7.86 10.93
C LYS A 111 8.11 -7.13 12.25
N ASN A 112 7.97 -5.80 12.19
CA ASN A 112 7.78 -4.96 13.38
C ASN A 112 6.50 -5.30 14.14
N SER A 113 5.43 -5.69 13.43
CA SER A 113 4.15 -6.07 14.05
C SER A 113 4.25 -7.38 14.82
N GLU A 114 5.01 -8.36 14.32
CA GLU A 114 5.28 -9.62 15.03
C GLU A 114 6.15 -9.40 16.28
N ASP A 115 7.16 -8.54 16.20
CA ASP A 115 8.02 -8.21 17.34
C ASP A 115 7.20 -7.61 18.51
N LEU A 116 6.29 -6.69 18.20
CA LEU A 116 5.37 -6.08 19.17
C LEU A 116 4.43 -7.10 19.84
N LEU A 117 3.99 -8.14 19.10
CA LEU A 117 3.14 -9.21 19.63
C LEU A 117 3.93 -10.19 20.52
N THR A 118 5.22 -10.36 20.24
CA THR A 118 6.12 -11.25 21.00
C THR A 118 6.52 -10.65 22.35
N GLU A 119 6.63 -9.31 22.43
CA GLU A 119 6.91 -8.59 23.69
C GLU A 119 5.71 -8.58 24.66
N GLN A 120 4.48 -8.54 24.16
CA GLN A 120 3.26 -8.54 24.99
C GLN A 120 2.95 -9.89 25.64
N GLN A 121 3.55 -11.00 25.19
CA GLN A 121 3.38 -12.32 25.79
C GLN A 121 4.40 -12.63 26.90
N ASN A 122 5.42 -11.79 27.06
CA ASN A 122 6.50 -11.96 28.04
C ASN A 122 6.41 -10.98 29.23
N THR A 123 5.25 -10.32 29.42
CA THR A 123 4.95 -9.45 30.57
C THR A 123 3.64 -9.90 31.22
#